data_AF-A0A2W2F5V2-F1
#
_entry.id   AF-A0A2W2F5V2-F1
#
_cell.length_a   1.000
_cell.length_b   1.000
_cell.length_c   1.000
_cell.angle_alpha   90.00
_cell.angle_beta   90.00
_cell.angle_gamma   90.00
#
_symmetry.space_group_name_H-M   'P 1'
#
loop_
_entity.id
_entity.type
_entity.pdbx_description
1 polymer ?
#
loop_
_entity_poly.entity_id
_entity_poly.type
_entity_poly.pdbx_seq_one_letter_code
_entity_poly.pdbx_strand_id
1 'polypeptide(L)'
;MRPDAEVERVVSRVLSELLDGMDVDPTVPFFRLGATSLTLVRAHVRLTELLDPRLTVVDLFNHPTIRQLALHITERRAEGPPPAPAGNGDATARRAQARRLARLKAEESTR
;
A
#
# COMPACT_ATOMS: atom_id res chain seq x y z
N MET A 1 2.17 14.75 -13.05
CA MET A 1 1.05 15.10 -12.15
C MET A 1 1.63 15.41 -10.77
N ARG A 2 1.02 16.32 -10.00
CA ARG A 2 1.42 16.58 -8.60
C ARG A 2 0.40 15.91 -7.67
N PRO A 3 0.82 15.36 -6.53
CA PRO A 3 -0.13 14.87 -5.54
C PRO A 3 -1.01 16.02 -5.07
N ASP A 4 -2.26 15.70 -4.75
CA ASP A 4 -3.13 16.62 -4.05
C ASP A 4 -2.50 16.96 -2.69
N ALA A 5 -2.33 18.26 -2.42
CA ALA A 5 -1.72 18.74 -1.20
C ALA A 5 -2.47 18.28 0.05
N GLU A 6 -3.80 18.11 -0.03
CA GLU A 6 -4.59 17.60 1.08
C GLU A 6 -4.32 16.11 1.33
N VAL A 7 -4.23 15.32 0.27
CA VAL A 7 -3.88 13.90 0.37
C VAL A 7 -2.49 13.73 0.97
N GLU A 8 -1.49 14.48 0.49
CA GLU A 8 -0.12 14.43 1.04
C GLU A 8 -0.10 14.82 2.53
N ARG A 9 -0.86 15.84 2.93
CA ARG A 9 -1.00 16.24 4.35
C ARG A 9 -1.63 15.16 5.22
N VAL A 10 -2.72 14.53 4.78
CA VAL A 10 -3.39 13.47 5.55
C VAL A 10 -2.47 12.27 5.72
N VAL A 11 -1.78 11.84 4.65
CA VAL A 11 -0.83 10.72 4.73
C VAL A 11 0.31 11.05 5.70
N SER A 12 0.87 12.26 5.61
CA SER A 12 1.93 12.72 6.51
C SER A 12 1.49 12.73 7.97
N ARG A 13 0.30 13.27 8.24
CA ARG A 13 -0.27 13.30 9.60
C ARG A 13 -0.45 11.90 10.17
N VAL A 14 -1.05 10.99 9.42
CA VAL A 14 -1.29 9.60 9.87
C VAL A 14 0.04 8.89 10.19
N LEU A 15 1.06 9.05 9.35
CA LEU A 15 2.37 8.46 9.60
C LEU A 15 3.09 9.10 10.78
N SER A 16 3.06 10.42 10.89
CA SER A 16 3.64 11.15 12.01
C SER A 16 3.02 10.70 13.33
N GLU A 17 1.68 10.63 13.43
CA GLU A 17 0.98 10.13 14.62
C GLU A 17 1.36 8.69 15.01
N LEU A 18 1.62 7.83 14.02
CA LEU A 18 2.01 6.44 14.26
C LEU A 18 3.51 6.27 14.55
N LEU A 19 4.31 7.31 14.33
CA LEU A 19 5.74 7.39 14.58
C LEU A 19 6.03 8.42 15.69
N ASP A 20 5.16 8.46 16.71
CA ASP A 20 5.31 9.29 17.91
C ASP A 20 5.43 10.81 17.66
N GLY A 21 4.77 11.30 16.61
CA GLY A 21 4.70 12.73 16.28
C GLY A 21 5.96 13.29 15.61
N MET A 22 6.83 12.44 15.06
CA MET A 22 8.03 12.90 14.36
C MET A 22 7.69 13.65 13.07
N ASP A 23 8.56 14.59 12.68
CA ASP A 23 8.50 15.22 11.36
C ASP A 23 8.91 14.20 10.29
N VAL A 24 8.03 13.98 9.31
CA VAL A 24 8.19 12.95 8.28
C VAL A 24 8.45 13.59 6.93
N ASP A 25 9.62 13.33 6.35
CA ASP A 25 9.93 13.81 5.01
C ASP A 25 9.09 13.03 3.98
N PRO A 26 8.28 13.72 3.15
CA PRO A 26 7.37 13.06 2.23
C PRO A 26 8.06 12.30 1.09
N THR A 27 9.36 12.54 0.87
CA THR A 27 10.18 11.88 -0.14
C THR A 27 10.99 10.71 0.42
N VAL A 28 11.05 10.57 1.75
CA VAL A 28 11.81 9.50 2.41
C VAL A 28 10.94 8.25 2.51
N PRO A 29 11.50 7.06 2.22
CA PRO A 29 10.74 5.84 2.34
C PRO A 29 10.29 5.54 3.78
N PHE A 30 9.09 4.99 3.97
CA PHE A 30 8.51 4.72 5.30
C PHE A 30 9.45 3.92 6.21
N PHE A 31 10.12 2.90 5.67
CA PHE A 31 11.05 2.07 6.41
C PHE A 31 12.28 2.85 6.92
N ARG A 32 12.71 3.90 6.20
CA ARG A 32 13.79 4.80 6.63
C ARG A 32 13.35 5.79 7.71
N LEU A 33 12.05 6.05 7.79
CA LEU A 33 11.43 6.80 8.88
C LEU A 33 11.18 5.94 10.14
N GLY A 34 11.56 4.66 10.12
CA GLY A 34 11.29 3.73 11.23
C GLY A 34 9.92 3.06 11.18
N ALA A 35 9.17 3.20 10.09
CA ALA A 35 7.90 2.49 9.94
C ALA A 35 8.12 0.98 9.84
N THR A 36 7.39 0.24 10.67
CA THR A 36 7.36 -1.22 10.67
C THR A 36 6.16 -1.74 9.88
N SER A 37 6.10 -3.04 9.62
CA SER A 37 4.92 -3.68 9.02
C SER A 37 3.63 -3.37 9.81
N LEU A 38 3.70 -3.35 11.15
CA LEU A 38 2.55 -3.01 11.99
C LEU A 38 2.14 -1.55 11.83
N THR A 39 3.12 -0.63 11.76
CA THR A 39 2.89 0.79 11.47
C THR A 39 2.16 0.95 10.13
N LEU A 40 2.62 0.25 9.08
CA LEU A 40 2.01 0.31 7.75
C LEU A 40 0.61 -0.29 7.71
N VAL A 41 0.34 -1.39 8.42
CA VAL A 41 -1.01 -1.96 8.52
C VAL A 41 -1.96 -1.01 9.25
N ARG A 42 -1.52 -0.37 10.34
CA ARG A 42 -2.32 0.64 11.04
C ARG A 42 -2.56 1.88 10.19
N ALA A 43 -1.54 2.33 9.44
CA ALA A 43 -1.67 3.43 8.50
C ALA A 43 -2.67 3.07 7.40
N HIS A 44 -2.59 1.86 6.83
CA HIS A 44 -3.52 1.37 5.80
C HIS A 44 -4.99 1.49 6.25
N VAL A 45 -5.33 0.99 7.44
CA VAL A 45 -6.70 1.08 7.97
C VAL A 45 -7.18 2.53 8.05
N ARG A 46 -6.37 3.42 8.66
CA ARG A 46 -6.74 4.85 8.79
C ARG A 46 -6.85 5.54 7.43
N LEU A 47 -5.96 5.23 6.49
CA LEU A 47 -5.96 5.85 5.17
C LEU A 47 -7.13 5.35 4.31
N THR A 48 -7.56 4.09 4.46
CA THR A 48 -8.77 3.60 3.78
C THR A 48 -10.04 4.30 4.27
N GLU A 49 -10.13 4.60 5.57
CA GLU A 49 -11.26 5.31 6.16
C GLU A 49 -11.29 6.80 5.77
N LEU A 50 -10.12 7.44 5.73
CA LEU A 50 -10.01 8.88 5.49
C LEU A 50 -9.93 9.26 4.00
N LEU A 51 -9.35 8.41 3.16
CA LEU A 51 -8.95 8.80 1.81
C LEU A 51 -9.57 7.98 0.68
N ASP A 52 -9.30 6.68 0.63
CA ASP A 52 -9.82 5.80 -0.42
C ASP A 52 -10.05 4.39 0.14
N PRO A 53 -11.30 3.93 0.27
CA PRO A 53 -11.61 2.59 0.78
C PRO A 53 -11.08 1.46 -0.12
N ARG A 54 -10.66 1.79 -1.35
CA ARG A 54 -10.09 0.84 -2.31
C ARG A 54 -8.56 0.71 -2.19
N LEU A 55 -7.91 1.47 -1.30
CA LEU A 55 -6.48 1.38 -1.06
C LEU A 55 -6.14 0.01 -0.47
N THR A 56 -5.16 -0.68 -1.03
CA THR A 56 -4.69 -1.97 -0.52
C THR A 56 -3.40 -1.81 0.27
N VAL A 57 -3.11 -2.75 1.18
CA VAL A 57 -1.83 -2.77 1.90
C VAL A 57 -0.65 -2.92 0.92
N VAL A 58 -0.87 -3.57 -0.23
CA VAL A 58 0.15 -3.76 -1.27
C VAL A 58 0.54 -2.41 -1.89
N ASP A 59 -0.40 -1.48 -2.01
CA ASP A 59 -0.14 -0.14 -2.56
C ASP A 59 0.83 0.64 -1.67
N LEU A 60 0.77 0.48 -0.35
CA LEU A 60 1.73 1.09 0.58
C LEU A 60 3.16 0.56 0.38
N PHE A 61 3.31 -0.69 -0.06
CA PHE A 61 4.62 -1.26 -0.39
C PHE A 61 5.11 -0.83 -1.78
N ASN A 62 4.20 -0.72 -2.76
CA ASN A 62 4.54 -0.26 -4.11
C ASN A 62 4.86 1.24 -4.19
N HIS A 63 4.30 2.02 -3.26
CA HIS A 63 4.48 3.46 -3.15
C HIS A 63 5.09 3.81 -1.78
N PRO A 64 6.37 3.47 -1.54
CA PRO A 64 6.96 3.43 -0.22
C PRO A 64 7.27 4.80 0.39
N THR A 65 6.81 5.91 -0.22
CA THR A 65 6.99 7.28 0.28
C THR A 65 5.64 7.98 0.35
N ILE A 66 5.50 8.98 1.22
CA ILE A 66 4.25 9.76 1.38
C ILE A 66 3.87 10.38 0.04
N ARG A 67 4.82 10.98 -0.68
CA ARG A 67 4.60 11.62 -1.96
C ARG A 67 4.11 10.64 -3.04
N GLN A 68 4.72 9.46 -3.13
CA GLN A 68 4.30 8.45 -4.11
C GLN A 68 2.90 7.91 -3.76
N LEU A 69 2.63 7.66 -2.48
CA LEU A 69 1.32 7.16 -2.04
C LEU A 69 0.23 8.21 -2.27
N ALA A 70 0.52 9.48 -1.97
CA ALA A 70 -0.40 10.58 -2.20
C ALA A 70 -0.69 10.77 -3.69
N LEU A 71 0.33 10.65 -4.54
CA LEU A 71 0.15 10.72 -5.99
C LEU A 71 -0.76 9.58 -6.48
N HIS A 72 -0.52 8.35 -6.03
CA HIS A 72 -1.34 7.19 -6.38
C HIS A 72 -2.81 7.38 -5.97
N ILE A 73 -3.06 7.85 -4.75
CA ILE A 73 -4.43 8.15 -4.28
C ILE A 73 -5.06 9.28 -5.09
N THR A 74 -4.29 10.31 -5.46
CA THR A 74 -4.77 11.44 -6.28
C THR A 74 -5.20 10.97 -7.67
N GLU A 75 -4.39 10.12 -8.31
CA GLU A 75 -4.69 9.53 -9.63
C GLU A 75 -5.97 8.69 -9.58
N ARG A 76 -6.11 7.81 -8.58
CA ARG A 76 -7.30 6.96 -8.39
C ARG A 76 -8.59 7.74 -8.13
N ARG A 77 -8.48 8.90 -7.47
CA ARG A 77 -9.61 9.81 -7.25
C ARG A 77 -10.01 10.54 -8.54
N ALA A 78 -9.03 10.89 -9.38
CA ALA A 78 -9.27 11.53 -10.68
C ALA A 78 -9.89 10.58 -11.71
N GLU A 79 -9.59 9.27 -11.64
CA GLU A 79 -10.16 8.24 -12.52
C GLU A 79 -11.67 7.97 -12.31
N GLY A 80 -12.28 8.57 -11.28
CA GLY A 80 -13.70 8.38 -10.96
C GLY A 80 -14.02 7.05 -10.26
N PRO A 81 -15.31 6.80 -9.92
CA PRO A 81 -15.71 5.52 -9.35
C PRO A 81 -15.41 4.41 -10.36
N PRO A 82 -14.87 3.26 -9.91
CA PRO A 82 -14.61 2.17 -10.82
C PRO A 82 -15.95 1.65 -11.36
N PRO A 83 -15.99 1.10 -12.58
CA PRO A 83 -17.15 0.31 -12.99
C PRO A 83 -17.42 -0.76 -11.91
N ALA A 84 -18.69 -0.97 -11.58
CA ALA A 84 -19.10 -1.92 -10.54
C ALA A 84 -18.37 -3.25 -10.71
N PRO A 85 -17.89 -3.88 -9.62
CA PRO A 85 -17.04 -5.04 -9.72
C PRO A 85 -17.79 -6.19 -10.39
N ALA A 86 -17.41 -6.53 -11.64
CA ALA A 86 -17.55 -7.89 -12.11
C ALA A 86 -16.61 -8.73 -11.24
N GLY A 87 -17.20 -9.47 -10.30
CA GLY A 87 -16.50 -10.17 -9.24
C GLY A 87 -15.31 -10.96 -9.77
N ASN A 88 -14.12 -10.62 -9.31
CA ASN A 88 -12.92 -11.44 -9.46
C ASN A 88 -12.09 -11.29 -8.19
N GLY A 89 -12.45 -12.10 -7.19
CA GLY A 89 -11.48 -12.56 -6.20
C GLY A 89 -10.32 -13.28 -6.90
N ASP A 90 -9.20 -13.37 -6.20
CA ASP A 90 -8.15 -14.37 -6.47
C ASP A 90 -7.12 -14.05 -7.57
N ALA A 91 -6.71 -12.79 -7.72
CA ALA A 91 -5.44 -12.48 -8.40
C ALA A 91 -4.21 -12.71 -7.49
N THR A 92 -4.34 -12.45 -6.19
CA THR A 92 -3.27 -12.59 -5.18
C THR A 92 -3.03 -14.05 -4.79
N ALA A 93 -4.08 -14.88 -4.72
CA ALA A 93 -3.97 -16.31 -4.40
C ALA A 93 -3.17 -17.09 -5.46
N ARG A 94 -3.35 -16.75 -6.75
CA ARG A 94 -2.67 -17.43 -7.87
C ARG A 94 -1.15 -17.23 -7.87
N ARG A 95 -0.65 -16.05 -7.47
CA ARG A 95 0.79 -15.78 -7.40
C ARG A 95 1.48 -16.50 -6.23
N ALA A 96 0.80 -16.66 -5.10
CA ALA A 96 1.30 -17.42 -3.96
C ALA A 96 1.31 -18.94 -4.22
N GLN A 97 0.29 -19.46 -4.90
CA GLN A 97 0.19 -20.90 -5.21
C GLN A 97 1.23 -21.37 -6.23
N ALA A 98 1.57 -20.54 -7.22
CA ALA A 98 2.63 -20.84 -8.20
C ALA A 98 4.01 -21.04 -7.53
N ARG A 99 4.31 -20.29 -6.46
CA ARG A 99 5.57 -20.45 -5.71
C ARG A 99 5.59 -21.72 -4.85
N ARG A 100 4.45 -22.18 -4.35
CA ARG A 100 4.36 -23.38 -3.51
C ARG A 100 4.48 -24.67 -4.32
N LEU A 101 3.88 -24.73 -5.51
CA LEU A 101 4.00 -25.87 -6.41
C LEU A 101 5.41 -26.01 -7.03
N ALA A 102 6.10 -24.89 -7.26
CA ALA A 102 7.49 -24.91 -7.74
C ALA A 102 8.45 -25.54 -6.71
N ARG A 103 8.18 -25.37 -5.40
CA ARG A 103 9.02 -25.93 -4.34
C ARG A 103 8.82 -27.44 -4.17
N LEU A 104 7.59 -27.94 -4.29
CA LEU A 104 7.31 -29.38 -4.17
C LEU A 104 7.87 -30.19 -5.35
N LYS A 105 7.88 -29.63 -6.57
CA LYS A 105 8.42 -30.32 -7.76
C LYS A 105 9.96 -30.46 -7.75
N ALA A 106 10.68 -29.66 -6.97
CA ALA A 106 12.13 -29.74 -6.89
C ALA A 106 12.62 -30.91 -6.00
N GLU A 107 11.80 -31.36 -5.06
CA GLU A 107 12.21 -32.38 -4.07
C GLU A 107 11.89 -33.82 -4.53
N GLU A 108 11.03 -34.01 -5.53
CA GLU A 108 10.64 -35.35 -6.02
C GLU A 108 11.59 -35.93 -7.09
N SER A 109 12.51 -35.12 -7.64
CA SER A 109 13.38 -35.54 -8.74
C SER A 109 14.76 -36.06 -8.32
N THR A 110 15.03 -36.14 -7.01
CA THR A 110 16.29 -36.72 -6.49
C THR A 110 15.95 -37.96 -5.66
N ARG A 111 15.69 -39.05 -6.38
CA ARG A 111 15.76 -40.42 -5.86
C ARG A 111 17.05 -41.05 -6.35
#